data_AF-A0AAD5MJT5-F1
#
_entry.id   AF-A0AAD5MJT5-F1
#
_cell.length_a   1.000
_cell.length_b   1.000
_cell.length_c   1.000
_cell.angle_alpha   90.00
_cell.angle_beta   90.00
_cell.angle_gamma   90.00
#
_symmetry.space_group_name_H-M   'P 1'
#
loop_
_entity.id
_entity.type
_entity.pdbx_description
1 polymer ?
#
loop_
_entity_poly.entity_id
_entity_poly.type
_entity_poly.pdbx_seq_one_letter_code
_entity_poly.pdbx_strand_id
1 'polypeptide(L)'
;MFAVSPLHRIRISFQEQVSIAQICILVDDDYMVNVISLLRLVSKKDPSKPLYEGWMFDTTPFRFRFHKHAVSLAMYPFDRYPPYITAGAVLLSHNSVAQFHHAIQCVKIYPYDDVYAGILAYLLRIPPTHNKAFVFWSRHVNKEDWIRGDVIAAHGYSPSQLIEEFPSTMQNS
;
A
#
# COMPACT_ATOMS: atom_id res chain seq x y z
N MET A 1 14.51 11.41 0.08
CA MET A 1 14.26 10.57 -1.11
C MET A 1 12.76 10.65 -1.35
N PHE A 2 12.32 11.28 -2.44
CA PHE A 2 10.89 11.37 -2.72
C PHE A 2 10.45 9.99 -3.22
N ALA A 3 9.74 9.24 -2.38
CA ALA A 3 9.04 8.04 -2.82
C ALA A 3 8.20 8.42 -4.05
N VAL A 4 8.41 7.71 -5.15
CA VAL A 4 7.61 7.90 -6.37
C VAL A 4 6.15 7.69 -5.99
N SER A 5 5.26 8.65 -6.24
CA SER A 5 3.88 8.54 -5.75
C SER A 5 3.23 7.21 -6.18
N PRO A 6 2.45 6.53 -5.32
CA PRO A 6 1.62 5.38 -5.72
C PRO A 6 0.83 5.64 -7.00
N LEU A 7 0.43 6.89 -7.26
CA LEU A 7 -0.20 7.31 -8.51
C LEU A 7 0.69 7.17 -9.73
N HIS A 8 1.95 7.58 -9.63
CA HIS A 8 2.92 7.39 -10.69
C HIS A 8 3.20 5.90 -10.89
N ARG A 9 3.22 5.10 -9.81
CA ARG A 9 3.36 3.64 -9.89
C ARG A 9 2.16 2.98 -10.55
N ILE A 10 0.92 3.32 -10.20
CA ILE A 10 -0.29 2.80 -10.85
C ILE A 10 -0.28 3.14 -12.36
N ARG A 11 0.13 4.36 -12.71
CA ARG A 11 0.23 4.79 -14.11
C ARG A 11 1.33 4.03 -14.88
N ILE A 12 2.50 3.81 -14.28
CA ILE A 12 3.59 3.01 -14.86
C ILE A 12 3.18 1.53 -14.97
N SER A 13 2.63 0.94 -13.91
CA SER A 13 2.18 -0.45 -13.90
C SER A 13 1.17 -0.70 -15.03
N PHE A 14 0.26 0.23 -15.32
CA PHE A 14 -0.66 0.04 -16.45
C PHE A 14 0.01 0.15 -17.83
N GLN A 15 1.08 0.93 -17.99
CA GLN A 15 1.80 1.10 -19.27
C GLN A 15 2.82 -0.02 -19.56
N GLU A 16 3.39 -0.69 -18.55
CA GLU A 16 4.46 -1.70 -18.72
C GLU A 16 4.06 -3.11 -18.22
N GLN A 17 3.13 -3.80 -18.91
CA GLN A 17 2.86 -5.25 -18.71
C GLN A 17 2.11 -5.67 -17.42
N VAL A 18 0.91 -5.12 -17.17
CA VAL A 18 -0.10 -5.81 -16.33
C VAL A 18 -1.15 -6.48 -17.23
N SER A 19 -0.73 -7.18 -18.29
CA SER A 19 -1.69 -7.93 -19.13
C SER A 19 -1.88 -9.39 -18.68
N ILE A 20 -1.02 -9.90 -17.78
CA ILE A 20 -1.02 -11.31 -17.36
C ILE A 20 -1.05 -11.51 -15.83
N ALA A 21 -0.59 -10.53 -15.05
CA ALA A 21 -0.55 -10.64 -13.59
C ALA A 21 -1.94 -10.45 -12.98
N GLN A 22 -2.40 -11.44 -12.23
CA GLN A 22 -3.72 -11.43 -11.58
C GLN A 22 -3.77 -10.54 -10.34
N ILE A 23 -2.66 -10.47 -9.60
CA ILE A 23 -2.49 -9.69 -8.37
C ILE A 23 -1.14 -8.99 -8.45
N CYS A 24 -1.10 -7.73 -8.02
CA CYS A 24 0.08 -6.86 -7.99
C CYS A 24 0.36 -6.43 -6.54
N ILE A 25 1.65 -6.38 -6.19
CA ILE A 25 2.11 -5.72 -4.97
C ILE A 25 2.85 -4.43 -5.36
N LEU A 26 2.44 -3.33 -4.76
CA LEU A 26 3.17 -2.07 -4.78
C LEU A 26 3.90 -1.94 -3.46
N VAL A 27 5.22 -1.73 -3.49
CA VAL A 27 6.05 -1.64 -2.29
C VAL A 27 7.13 -0.56 -2.45
N ASP A 28 7.44 0.14 -1.37
CA ASP A 28 8.55 1.11 -1.28
C ASP A 28 9.92 0.43 -1.18
N ASP A 29 10.97 1.18 -1.49
CA ASP A 29 12.35 0.70 -1.54
C ASP A 29 12.98 0.52 -0.15
N ASP A 30 12.28 0.94 0.92
CA ASP A 30 12.66 0.79 2.32
C ASP A 30 11.84 -0.27 3.08
N TYR A 31 11.18 -1.17 2.35
CA TYR A 31 10.44 -2.30 2.89
C TYR A 31 11.18 -3.63 2.68
N MET A 32 11.22 -4.44 3.73
CA MET A 32 11.57 -5.86 3.65
C MET A 32 10.31 -6.71 3.45
N VAL A 33 10.29 -7.60 2.46
CA VAL A 33 9.09 -8.38 2.07
C VAL A 33 9.30 -9.89 2.27
N ASN A 34 8.45 -10.51 3.08
CA ASN A 34 8.42 -11.96 3.25
C ASN A 34 7.68 -12.61 2.08
N VAL A 35 8.43 -12.94 1.03
CA VAL A 35 7.89 -13.50 -0.21
C VAL A 35 7.10 -14.80 0.03
N ILE A 36 7.54 -15.67 0.95
CA ILE A 36 6.83 -16.92 1.24
C ILE A 36 5.46 -16.64 1.86
N SER A 37 5.38 -15.76 2.85
CA SER A 37 4.13 -15.38 3.49
C SER A 37 3.22 -14.60 2.53
N LEU A 38 3.79 -13.75 1.68
CA LEU A 38 3.07 -13.05 0.61
C LEU A 38 2.41 -14.04 -0.37
N LEU A 39 3.16 -15.05 -0.86
CA LEU A 39 2.62 -16.06 -1.76
C LEU A 39 1.50 -16.89 -1.10
N ARG A 40 1.66 -17.23 0.19
CA ARG A 40 0.61 -17.90 0.99
C ARG A 40 -0.63 -17.03 1.17
N LEU A 41 -0.49 -15.71 1.23
CA LEU A 41 -1.62 -14.79 1.27
C LEU A 41 -2.31 -14.73 -0.11
N VAL A 42 -1.54 -14.54 -1.18
CA VAL A 42 -2.01 -14.43 -2.56
C VAL A 42 -2.77 -15.69 -2.99
N SER A 43 -2.29 -16.89 -2.63
CA SER A 43 -2.95 -18.15 -2.98
C SER A 43 -4.35 -18.32 -2.37
N LYS A 44 -4.70 -17.52 -1.35
CA LYS A 44 -6.02 -17.52 -0.70
C LYS A 44 -6.96 -16.45 -1.27
N LYS A 45 -6.50 -15.61 -2.20
CA LYS A 45 -7.29 -14.54 -2.79
C LYS A 45 -7.98 -15.03 -4.06
N ASP A 46 -9.17 -14.50 -4.30
CA ASP A 46 -9.88 -14.66 -5.57
C ASP A 46 -9.46 -13.51 -6.51
N PRO A 47 -8.70 -13.79 -7.58
CA PRO A 47 -8.19 -12.75 -8.47
C PRO A 47 -9.27 -12.06 -9.30
N SER A 48 -10.49 -12.63 -9.36
CA SER A 48 -11.61 -12.02 -10.07
C SER A 48 -12.29 -10.90 -9.27
N LYS A 49 -12.07 -10.88 -7.94
CA LYS A 49 -12.68 -9.89 -7.04
C LYS A 49 -11.78 -8.68 -6.85
N PRO A 50 -12.37 -7.48 -6.66
CA PRO A 50 -11.60 -6.32 -6.24
C PRO A 50 -10.83 -6.61 -4.95
N LEU A 51 -9.54 -6.27 -4.96
CA LEU A 51 -8.62 -6.40 -3.84
C LEU A 51 -7.88 -5.08 -3.66
N TYR A 52 -7.89 -4.56 -2.45
CA TYR A 52 -7.13 -3.39 -2.01
C TYR A 52 -6.79 -3.60 -0.53
N GLU A 53 -5.59 -4.09 -0.26
CA GLU A 53 -5.22 -4.62 1.05
C GLU A 53 -3.83 -4.15 1.51
N GLY A 54 -3.70 -3.90 2.81
CA GLY A 54 -2.45 -3.53 3.46
C GLY A 54 -2.72 -2.92 4.84
N TRP A 55 -1.81 -2.10 5.35
CA TRP A 55 -2.09 -1.37 6.58
C TRP A 55 -3.15 -0.30 6.34
N MET A 56 -4.21 -0.28 7.14
CA MET A 56 -5.36 0.59 6.91
C MET A 56 -5.38 1.70 7.95
N PHE A 57 -5.60 2.92 7.48
CA PHE A 57 -5.91 4.07 8.30
C PHE A 57 -7.37 4.46 8.15
N ASP A 58 -7.92 4.95 9.25
CA ASP A 58 -9.24 5.57 9.32
C ASP A 58 -9.08 6.86 10.14
N THR A 59 -8.84 7.96 9.42
CA THR A 59 -8.36 9.21 10.00
C THR A 59 -9.19 10.41 9.53
N THR A 60 -9.03 11.52 10.24
CA THR A 60 -9.60 12.82 9.89
C THR A 60 -8.53 13.70 9.24
N PRO A 61 -8.90 14.60 8.31
CA PRO A 61 -7.98 15.59 7.78
C PRO A 61 -7.38 16.43 8.91
N PHE A 62 -6.06 16.63 8.88
CA PHE A 62 -5.38 17.41 9.91
C PHE A 62 -5.70 18.89 9.70
N ARG A 63 -6.47 19.52 10.60
CA ARG A 63 -6.95 20.92 10.43
C ARG A 63 -6.08 21.99 11.09
N PHE A 64 -5.05 21.61 11.83
CA PHE A 64 -4.24 22.59 12.55
C PHE A 64 -3.24 23.30 11.62
N ARG A 65 -3.34 24.64 11.58
CA ARG A 65 -2.82 25.54 10.52
C ARG A 65 -1.30 25.49 10.26
N PHE A 66 -0.48 25.04 11.22
CA PHE A 66 0.99 25.13 11.13
C PHE A 66 1.69 23.78 10.94
N HIS A 67 0.93 22.73 10.64
CA HIS A 67 1.51 21.42 10.37
C HIS A 67 1.71 21.21 8.87
N LYS A 68 2.79 20.51 8.50
CA LYS A 68 3.12 20.17 7.11
C LYS A 68 2.00 19.42 6.36
N HIS A 69 1.07 18.82 7.10
CA HIS A 69 -0.07 18.08 6.55
C HIS A 69 -1.42 18.78 6.76
N ALA A 70 -1.44 20.09 7.02
CA ALA A 70 -2.66 20.84 7.24
C ALA A 70 -3.56 20.85 5.99
N VAL A 71 -4.86 20.60 6.17
CA VAL A 71 -5.86 20.54 5.10
C VAL A 71 -6.97 21.55 5.37
N SER A 72 -7.20 22.45 4.42
CA SER A 72 -8.28 23.45 4.50
C SER A 72 -9.65 22.85 4.13
N LEU A 73 -10.74 23.45 4.61
CA LEU A 73 -12.10 23.05 4.21
C LEU A 73 -12.34 23.24 2.70
N ALA A 74 -11.68 24.23 2.09
CA ALA A 74 -11.74 24.43 0.64
C ALA A 74 -11.06 23.30 -0.14
N MET A 75 -10.01 22.67 0.43
CA MET A 75 -9.32 21.54 -0.18
C MET A 75 -10.11 20.23 0.01
N TYR A 76 -10.60 19.99 1.22
CA TYR A 76 -11.41 18.83 1.54
C TYR A 76 -12.51 19.26 2.52
N PRO A 77 -13.79 19.30 2.11
CA PRO A 77 -14.86 19.89 2.93
C PRO A 77 -15.42 18.94 3.99
N PHE A 78 -15.05 17.66 3.97
CA PHE A 78 -15.58 16.65 4.90
C PHE A 78 -14.69 16.47 6.13
N ASP A 79 -15.27 15.99 7.23
CA ASP A 79 -14.57 15.86 8.51
C ASP A 79 -13.73 14.58 8.63
N ARG A 80 -13.94 13.61 7.73
CA ARG A 80 -13.27 12.31 7.78
C ARG A 80 -12.92 11.84 6.38
N TYR A 81 -11.75 11.23 6.23
CA TYR A 81 -11.42 10.54 4.99
C TYR A 81 -12.13 9.18 4.93
N PRO A 82 -12.42 8.65 3.74
CA PRO A 82 -12.68 7.24 3.60
C PRO A 82 -11.49 6.43 4.12
N PRO A 83 -11.68 5.24 4.70
CA PRO A 83 -10.57 4.38 5.07
C PRO A 83 -9.65 4.11 3.87
N TYR A 84 -8.34 4.10 4.11
CA TYR A 84 -7.34 4.00 3.06
C TYR A 84 -6.16 3.12 3.49
N ILE A 85 -5.48 2.52 2.51
CA ILE A 85 -4.27 1.73 2.74
C ILE A 85 -3.04 2.62 2.59
N THR A 86 -2.07 2.46 3.49
CA THR A 86 -0.79 3.17 3.44
C THR A 86 -0.05 2.91 2.12
N ALA A 87 0.58 3.94 1.57
CA ALA A 87 1.30 3.86 0.29
C ALA A 87 2.46 2.86 0.24
N GLY A 88 3.07 2.54 1.39
CA GLY A 88 4.36 1.84 1.41
C GLY A 88 4.34 0.36 1.06
N ALA A 89 3.22 -0.34 1.32
CA ALA A 89 3.02 -1.72 0.88
C ALA A 89 1.53 -2.00 0.68
N VAL A 90 1.12 -2.27 -0.56
CA VAL A 90 -0.27 -2.44 -0.97
C VAL A 90 -0.41 -3.63 -1.91
N LEU A 91 -1.37 -4.50 -1.62
CA LEU A 91 -1.77 -5.60 -2.48
C LEU A 91 -3.05 -5.23 -3.26
N LEU A 92 -3.01 -5.37 -4.58
CA LEU A 92 -4.09 -5.00 -5.50
C LEU A 92 -4.40 -6.14 -6.46
N SER A 93 -5.68 -6.32 -6.80
CA SER A 93 -6.05 -7.16 -7.96
C SER A 93 -5.80 -6.40 -9.25
N HIS A 94 -5.60 -7.11 -10.36
CA HIS A 94 -5.59 -6.50 -11.69
C HIS A 94 -6.82 -5.62 -11.95
N ASN A 95 -7.99 -6.11 -11.55
CA ASN A 95 -9.26 -5.39 -11.69
C ASN A 95 -9.23 -4.06 -10.92
N SER A 96 -8.76 -4.06 -9.67
CA SER A 96 -8.60 -2.84 -8.87
C SER A 96 -7.64 -1.84 -9.52
N VAL A 97 -6.51 -2.31 -10.07
CA VAL A 97 -5.53 -1.46 -10.76
C VAL A 97 -6.17 -0.80 -11.98
N ALA A 98 -6.90 -1.57 -12.81
CA ALA A 98 -7.58 -1.04 -13.98
C ALA A 98 -8.66 -0.01 -13.62
N GLN A 99 -9.47 -0.29 -12.59
CA GLN A 99 -10.48 0.65 -12.11
C GLN A 99 -9.86 1.93 -11.55
N PHE A 100 -8.79 1.83 -10.76
CA PHE A 100 -8.05 2.98 -10.25
C PHE A 100 -7.47 3.81 -11.39
N HIS A 101 -6.84 3.16 -12.39
CA HIS A 101 -6.28 3.83 -13.55
C HIS A 101 -7.32 4.69 -14.29
N HIS A 102 -8.53 4.17 -14.52
CA HIS A 102 -9.61 4.94 -15.12
C HIS A 102 -10.12 6.07 -14.20
N ALA A 103 -10.32 5.79 -12.92
CA ALA A 103 -10.82 6.79 -11.98
C ALA A 103 -9.86 7.99 -11.81
N ILE A 104 -8.54 7.75 -11.83
CA ILE A 104 -7.51 8.81 -11.76
C ILE A 104 -7.67 9.84 -12.89
N GLN A 105 -8.21 9.45 -14.04
CA GLN A 105 -8.41 10.35 -15.19
C GLN A 105 -9.63 11.28 -15.01
N CYS A 106 -10.59 10.88 -14.17
CA CYS A 106 -11.88 11.57 -14.02
C CYS A 106 -12.04 12.28 -12.67
N VAL A 107 -11.25 11.90 -11.67
CA VAL A 107 -11.33 12.44 -10.30
C VAL A 107 -10.26 13.52 -10.12
N LYS A 108 -10.62 14.63 -9.47
CA LYS A 108 -9.69 15.70 -9.12
C LYS A 108 -8.60 15.14 -8.20
N ILE A 109 -7.34 15.33 -8.59
CA ILE A 109 -6.17 14.88 -7.83
C ILE A 109 -6.19 15.48 -6.42
N TYR A 110 -5.86 14.64 -5.44
CA TYR A 110 -5.67 15.01 -4.04
C TYR A 110 -4.20 14.85 -3.65
N PRO A 111 -3.60 15.75 -2.84
CA PRO A 111 -2.14 15.83 -2.66
C PRO A 111 -1.52 14.73 -1.80
N TYR A 112 -2.34 13.95 -1.08
CA TYR A 112 -1.86 12.80 -0.28
C TYR A 112 -2.25 11.52 -1.01
N ASP A 113 -1.25 10.78 -1.49
CA ASP A 113 -1.47 9.66 -2.41
C ASP A 113 -2.27 8.50 -1.81
N ASP A 114 -2.01 8.17 -0.55
CA ASP A 114 -2.70 7.12 0.19
C ASP A 114 -4.17 7.50 0.45
N VAL A 115 -4.41 8.73 0.91
CA VAL A 115 -5.76 9.28 1.05
C VAL A 115 -6.48 9.35 -0.30
N TYR A 116 -5.79 9.76 -1.35
CA TYR A 116 -6.37 9.83 -2.69
C TYR A 116 -6.78 8.45 -3.20
N ALA A 117 -5.92 7.43 -3.03
CA ALA A 117 -6.27 6.04 -3.32
C ALA A 117 -7.50 5.58 -2.52
N GLY A 118 -7.62 5.98 -1.25
CA GLY A 118 -8.83 5.76 -0.44
C GLY A 118 -10.09 6.44 -0.99
N ILE A 119 -9.97 7.67 -1.47
CA ILE A 119 -11.07 8.39 -2.13
C ILE A 119 -11.50 7.66 -3.40
N LEU A 120 -10.56 7.21 -4.24
CA LEU A 120 -10.86 6.44 -5.44
C LEU A 120 -11.54 5.11 -5.10
N ALA A 121 -11.00 4.37 -4.12
CA ALA A 121 -11.57 3.13 -3.62
C ALA A 121 -13.02 3.32 -3.16
N TYR A 122 -13.30 4.38 -2.41
CA TYR A 122 -14.65 4.73 -1.97
C TYR A 122 -15.60 5.00 -3.14
N LEU A 123 -15.19 5.83 -4.11
CA LEU A 123 -16.00 6.16 -5.29
C LEU A 123 -16.30 4.93 -6.15
N LEU A 124 -15.33 4.03 -6.27
CA LEU A 124 -15.45 2.77 -7.03
C LEU A 124 -16.11 1.63 -6.24
N ARG A 125 -16.45 1.86 -4.96
CA ARG A 125 -16.99 0.82 -4.06
C ARG A 125 -16.06 -0.39 -3.90
N ILE A 126 -14.75 -0.16 -3.91
CA ILE A 126 -13.72 -1.16 -3.62
C ILE A 126 -13.37 -1.05 -2.13
N PRO A 127 -13.81 -2.00 -1.28
CA PRO A 127 -13.55 -1.89 0.15
C PRO A 127 -12.05 -2.13 0.46
N PRO A 128 -11.40 -1.24 1.23
CA PRO A 128 -10.06 -1.51 1.74
C PRO A 128 -10.10 -2.65 2.77
N THR A 129 -9.09 -3.51 2.74
CA THR A 129 -8.93 -4.61 3.68
C THR A 129 -7.71 -4.36 4.56
N HIS A 130 -7.92 -4.26 5.88
CA HIS A 130 -6.83 -4.11 6.82
C HIS A 130 -6.07 -5.43 7.01
N ASN A 131 -4.76 -5.40 6.85
CA ASN A 131 -3.87 -6.51 7.13
C ASN A 131 -2.69 -6.04 8.00
N LYS A 132 -2.65 -6.52 9.25
CA LYS A 132 -1.63 -6.14 10.24
C LYS A 132 -0.21 -6.63 9.91
N ALA A 133 -0.10 -7.62 9.02
CA ALA A 133 1.19 -8.14 8.58
C ALA A 133 1.93 -7.20 7.61
N PHE A 134 1.24 -6.16 7.11
CA PHE A 134 1.85 -5.06 6.35
C PHE A 134 2.22 -3.96 7.36
N VAL A 135 3.39 -4.04 7.95
CA VAL A 135 3.83 -3.13 9.03
C VAL A 135 4.34 -1.82 8.42
N PHE A 136 3.64 -0.71 8.70
CA PHE A 136 3.93 0.61 8.09
C PHE A 136 4.95 1.46 8.86
N TRP A 137 5.30 1.09 10.11
CA TRP A 137 6.26 1.83 10.93
C TRP A 137 7.60 1.11 10.96
N SER A 138 8.68 1.87 11.24
CA SER A 138 10.00 1.28 11.45
C SER A 138 9.96 0.34 12.65
N ARG A 139 10.21 -0.94 12.41
CA ARG A 139 10.22 -1.99 13.42
C ARG A 139 11.27 -3.03 13.05
N HIS A 140 12.13 -3.39 14.00
CA HIS A 140 12.97 -4.56 13.86
C HIS A 140 12.09 -5.82 13.86
N VAL A 141 12.15 -6.60 12.77
CA VAL A 141 11.46 -7.87 12.64
C VAL A 141 12.38 -8.98 13.16
N ASN A 142 11.98 -9.64 14.25
CA ASN A 142 12.70 -10.82 14.73
C ASN A 142 12.42 -12.03 13.82
N LYS A 143 13.26 -13.06 13.94
CA LYS A 143 13.22 -14.24 13.08
C LYS A 143 11.96 -15.08 13.32
N GLU A 144 11.47 -15.13 14.55
CA GLU A 144 10.28 -15.90 14.92
C GLU A 144 9.02 -15.36 14.23
N ASP A 145 8.82 -14.05 14.25
CA ASP A 145 7.70 -13.36 13.60
C ASP A 145 7.74 -13.57 12.07
N TRP A 146 8.96 -13.58 11.50
CA TRP A 146 9.18 -13.83 10.07
C TRP A 146 8.81 -15.26 9.67
N ILE A 147 9.31 -16.27 10.40
CA ILE A 147 9.07 -17.69 10.10
C ILE A 147 7.58 -18.03 10.28
N ARG A 148 6.94 -17.51 11.34
CA ARG A 148 5.50 -17.71 11.59
C ARG A 148 4.62 -17.05 10.52
N GLY A 149 5.14 -16.07 9.79
CA GLY A 149 4.40 -15.31 8.79
C GLY A 149 3.50 -14.23 9.38
N ASP A 150 3.81 -13.76 10.58
CA ASP A 150 3.11 -12.64 11.23
C ASP A 150 3.43 -11.31 10.54
N VAL A 151 4.54 -11.26 9.80
CA VAL A 151 5.00 -10.11 9.02
C VAL A 151 5.17 -10.50 7.55
N ILE A 152 4.48 -9.76 6.68
CA ILE A 152 4.53 -9.89 5.21
C ILE A 152 5.39 -8.77 4.62
N ALA A 153 5.23 -7.54 5.10
CA ALA A 153 6.02 -6.40 4.67
C ALA A 153 6.37 -5.55 5.89
N ALA A 154 7.61 -5.10 6.01
CA ALA A 154 8.07 -4.29 7.13
C ALA A 154 8.87 -3.07 6.66
N HIS A 155 8.46 -1.90 7.10
CA HIS A 155 9.06 -0.63 6.76
C HIS A 155 10.33 -0.31 7.57
N GLY A 156 11.15 0.60 7.04
CA GLY A 156 12.21 1.28 7.77
C GLY A 156 13.58 0.63 7.64
N TYR A 157 13.82 -0.08 6.54
CA TYR A 157 15.10 -0.71 6.24
C TYR A 157 15.88 0.14 5.24
N SER A 158 17.14 0.44 5.55
CA SER A 158 18.04 1.02 4.55
C SER A 158 18.44 -0.02 3.50
N PRO A 159 18.95 0.38 2.32
CA PRO A 159 19.46 -0.57 1.33
C PRO A 159 20.53 -1.53 1.89
N SER A 160 21.41 -1.07 2.79
CA SER A 160 22.42 -1.94 3.42
C SER A 160 21.78 -2.95 4.37
N GLN A 161 20.80 -2.53 5.17
CA GLN A 161 20.05 -3.43 6.05
C GLN A 161 19.29 -4.49 5.25
N LEU A 162 18.67 -4.12 4.12
CA LEU A 162 18.01 -5.10 3.25
C LEU A 162 18.98 -6.17 2.74
N ILE A 163 20.20 -5.78 2.37
CA ILE A 163 21.23 -6.73 1.88
C ILE A 163 21.73 -7.65 3.00
N GLU A 164 21.84 -7.16 4.23
CA GLU A 164 22.38 -7.90 5.37
C GLU A 164 21.33 -8.77 6.09
N GLU A 165 20.12 -8.23 6.29
CA GLU A 165 19.06 -8.84 7.10
C GLU A 165 18.17 -9.79 6.28
N PHE A 166 17.96 -9.53 4.98
CA PHE A 166 17.12 -10.41 4.15
C PHE A 166 17.69 -11.83 3.99
N PRO A 167 19.00 -12.04 3.70
CA PRO A 167 19.55 -13.40 3.58
C PRO A 167 19.57 -14.15 4.91
N SER A 168 19.88 -13.45 6.02
CA SER A 168 19.97 -14.05 7.35
C SER A 168 18.60 -14.49 7.89
N THR A 169 17.52 -13.78 7.51
CA THR A 169 16.14 -14.20 7.79
C THR A 169 15.70 -15.41 6.94
N MET A 170 16.29 -15.62 5.76
CA MET A 170 15.97 -16.76 4.87
C MET A 170 16.74 -18.06 5.19
N GLN A 171 17.99 -17.97 5.69
CA GLN A 171 18.92 -19.10 5.83
C GLN A 171 18.49 -20.24 6.77
N ASN A 172 17.34 -20.17 7.44
CA ASN A 172 16.81 -21.25 8.28
C ASN A 172 15.28 -21.42 8.18
N SER A 173 14.71 -21.13 7.00
CA SER A 173 13.26 -21.21 6.72
C SER A 173 12.91 -22.48 5.96
#